data_AF-A0A127SJ67-F1
#
_entry.id   AF-A0A127SJ67-F1
#
_cell.length_a   1.000
_cell.length_b   1.000
_cell.length_c   1.000
_cell.angle_alpha   90.00
_cell.angle_beta   90.00
_cell.angle_gamma   90.00
#
_symmetry.space_group_name_H-M   'P 1'
#
loop_
_entity.id
_entity.type
_entity.pdbx_description
1 polymer ?
#
loop_
_entity_poly.entity_id
_entity_poly.type
_entity_poly.pdbx_seq_one_letter_code
_entity_poly.pdbx_strand_id
1 'polypeptide(L)' 'SELGMNLSTAFNIFVRQSLREGGIPFAIKMDQPNQETIAAMLEAERIARDPSVKGYTDL' A
#
# COMPACT_ATOMS: atom_id res chain seq x y z
N SER A 1 9.39 25.70 15.91
CA SER A 1 8.69 25.24 14.69
C SER A 1 9.73 24.89 13.64
N GLU A 2 10.20 23.64 13.59
CA GLU A 2 11.45 23.26 12.91
C GLU A 2 11.47 23.45 11.39
N LEU A 3 10.33 23.61 10.72
CA LEU A 3 10.28 23.79 9.26
C LEU A 3 9.83 25.18 8.81
N GLY A 4 9.41 26.07 9.73
CA GLY A 4 8.92 27.42 9.38
C GLY A 4 7.75 27.46 8.37
N MET A 5 7.11 26.31 8.12
CA MET A 5 6.13 26.14 7.06
C MET A 5 4.72 26.37 7.59
N ASN A 6 3.95 27.23 6.92
CA ASN A 6 2.52 27.38 7.18
C ASN A 6 1.71 26.23 6.54
N LEU A 7 0.51 25.98 7.07
CA LEU A 7 -0.35 24.88 6.61
C LEU A 7 -0.70 24.99 5.11
N SER A 8 -0.89 26.21 4.60
CA SER A 8 -1.22 26.47 3.20
C SER A 8 -0.09 26.06 2.24
N THR A 9 1.16 26.32 2.61
CA THR A 9 2.35 25.90 1.84
C THR A 9 2.48 24.38 1.87
N ALA A 10 2.29 23.76 3.04
CA ALA A 10 2.34 22.30 3.17
C ALA A 10 1.28 21.62 2.28
N PHE A 11 0.05 22.14 2.29
CA PHE A 11 -1.05 21.62 1.49
C PHE A 11 -0.79 21.76 -0.01
N ASN A 12 -0.29 22.93 -0.46
CA ASN A 12 0.03 23.15 -1.87
C ASN A 12 1.13 22.19 -2.38
N ILE A 13 2.13 21.89 -1.54
CA ILE A 13 3.17 20.92 -1.86
C ILE A 13 2.55 19.52 -1.98
N PHE A 14 1.72 19.11 -1.00
CA PHE A 14 1.03 17.82 -1.02
C PHE A 14 0.24 17.62 -2.31
N VAL A 15 -0.66 18.53 -2.67
CA VAL A 15 -1.52 18.38 -3.87
C VAL A 15 -0.69 18.24 -5.15
N ARG A 16 0.35 19.08 -5.30
CA ARG A 16 1.23 19.03 -6.49
C ARG A 16 1.99 17.71 -6.57
N GLN A 17 2.44 17.20 -5.44
CA GLN A 17 3.18 15.95 -5.38
C GLN A 17 2.26 14.76 -5.63
N SER A 18 1.05 14.76 -5.06
CA SER A 18 0.05 13.71 -5.32
C SER A 18 -0.33 13.61 -6.80
N LEU A 19 -0.52 14.75 -7.47
CA LEU A 19 -0.81 14.80 -8.91
C LEU A 19 0.36 14.29 -9.76
N ARG A 20 1.59 14.63 -9.38
CA ARG A 20 2.80 14.18 -10.10
C ARG A 20 3.03 12.68 -9.97
N GLU A 21 2.81 12.13 -8.79
CA GLU A 21 3.04 10.72 -8.49
C GLU A 21 1.82 9.83 -8.79
N GLY A 22 0.65 10.41 -9.04
CA GLY A 22 -0.60 9.68 -9.23
C GLY A 22 -1.06 8.95 -7.97
N GLY A 23 -0.68 9.44 -6.78
CA GLY A 23 -0.86 8.72 -5.52
C GLY A 23 -0.58 9.58 -4.29
N ILE A 24 -0.45 8.94 -3.12
CA ILE A 24 -0.11 9.63 -1.87
C ILE A 24 1.42 9.84 -1.82
N PRO A 25 1.91 11.09 -1.65
CA PRO A 25 3.32 11.44 -1.79
C PRO A 25 4.15 11.17 -0.53
N PHE A 26 3.81 10.10 0.18
CA PHE A 26 4.53 9.59 1.33
C PHE A 26 4.19 8.12 1.53
N ALA A 27 5.15 7.36 2.07
CA ALA A 27 4.90 5.97 2.44
C ALA A 27 3.81 5.90 3.52
N ILE A 28 2.78 5.08 3.28
CA ILE A 28 1.79 4.76 4.30
C ILE A 28 2.49 3.89 5.35
N LYS A 29 2.82 4.48 6.50
CA LYS A 29 3.40 3.77 7.64
C LYS A 29 2.28 3.11 8.45
N MET A 30 1.68 2.05 7.92
CA MET A 30 1.00 1.08 8.78
C MET A 30 1.93 -0.12 8.92
N ASP A 31 2.53 -0.26 10.11
CA ASP A 31 3.41 -1.39 10.43
C ASP A 31 2.66 -2.74 10.35
N GLN A 32 1.33 -2.71 10.29
CA GLN A 32 0.48 -3.86 10.06
C GLN A 32 -0.35 -3.68 8.78
N PRO A 33 -0.37 -4.67 7.87
CA PRO A 33 -1.28 -4.67 6.74
C PRO A 33 -2.74 -4.55 7.23
N ASN A 34 -3.60 -3.93 6.43
CA ASN A 34 -5.02 -3.86 6.74
C ASN A 34 -5.65 -5.26 6.74
N GLN A 35 -6.84 -5.41 7.33
CA GLN A 35 -7.50 -6.72 7.47
C GLN A 35 -7.71 -7.44 6.14
N GLU A 36 -8.02 -6.70 5.06
CA GLU A 36 -8.19 -7.25 3.71
C GLU A 36 -6.89 -7.88 3.19
N THR A 37 -5.77 -7.20 3.38
CA THR A 37 -4.44 -7.69 2.97
C THR A 37 -4.03 -8.91 3.79
N ILE A 38 -4.29 -8.90 5.10
CA ILE A 38 -4.04 -10.06 5.97
C ILE A 38 -4.87 -11.26 5.50
N ALA A 39 -6.15 -11.06 5.21
CA ALA A 39 -7.02 -12.13 4.71
C ALA A 39 -6.52 -12.69 3.37
N ALA A 40 -6.09 -11.83 2.45
CA ALA A 40 -5.53 -12.24 1.17
C ALA A 40 -4.24 -13.07 1.33
N MET A 41 -3.36 -12.70 2.26
CA MET A 41 -2.15 -13.48 2.57
C MET A 41 -2.48 -14.86 3.14
N LEU A 42 -3.44 -14.94 4.07
CA LEU A 42 -3.88 -16.22 4.65
C LEU A 42 -4.52 -17.14 3.62
N GLU A 43 -5.33 -16.59 2.72
CA GLU A 43 -5.94 -17.35 1.63
C GLU A 43 -4.90 -17.83 0.62
N ALA A 44 -3.92 -17.00 0.28
CA ALA A 44 -2.79 -17.40 -0.57
C ALA A 44 -1.99 -18.55 0.06
N GLU A 45 -1.72 -18.52 1.37
CA GLU A 45 -1.07 -19.63 2.07
C GLU A 45 -1.90 -20.92 2.05
N ARG A 46 -3.22 -20.79 2.24
CA ARG A 46 -4.15 -21.93 2.18
C ARG A 46 -4.13 -22.58 0.81
N ILE A 47 -4.23 -21.76 -0.24
CA ILE A 47 -4.18 -22.21 -1.64
C ILE A 47 -2.83 -22.88 -1.95
N ALA A 48 -1.71 -22.29 -1.51
CA ALA A 48 -0.38 -22.83 -1.78
C ALA A 48 -0.13 -24.20 -1.11
N ARG A 49 -0.77 -24.46 0.04
CA ARG A 49 -0.64 -25.73 0.78
C ARG A 49 -1.70 -26.77 0.40
N ASP A 50 -2.74 -26.38 -0.31
CA ASP A 50 -3.82 -27.25 -0.71
C ASP A 50 -3.46 -27.96 -2.03
N PRO A 51 -3.12 -29.27 -1.99
CA PRO A 51 -2.74 -30.02 -3.18
C PRO A 51 -3.92 -30.24 -4.15
N SER A 52 -5.15 -29.89 -3.76
CA SER A 52 -6.33 -29.97 -4.61
C SER A 52 -6.54 -28.72 -5.46
N VAL A 53 -5.83 -27.62 -5.18
CA VAL A 53 -5.96 -26.39 -5.96
C VAL A 53 -5.18 -26.53 -7.27
N LYS A 54 -5.85 -26.19 -8.38
CA LYS A 54 -5.32 -26.30 -9.73
C LYS A 54 -4.17 -25.30 -9.93
N GLY A 55 -2.93 -25.77 -9.76
CA GLY A 55 -1.73 -25.00 -10.07
C GLY A 55 -1.57 -24.82 -11.58
N TYR A 56 -1.11 -23.64 -12.00
CA TYR A 56 -0.62 -23.44 -13.36
C TYR A 56 0.83 -23.92 -13.41
N THR A 57 1.09 -24.98 -14.19
CA THR A 57 2.45 -25.28 -14.65
C THR A 57 2.66 -24.47 -15.91
N ASP A 58 3.45 -23.40 -15.83
CA ASP A 58 3.92 -22.69 -17.02
C ASP A 58 4.72 -23.67 -17.89
N LEU A 59 4.29 -23.82 -19.15
CA LEU A 59 4.83 -24.71 -20.17
C LEU A 59 5.40 -23.85 -21.31
#